data_AF-A0A3B9S1E4-F1
#
_entry.id   AF-A0A3B9S1E4-F1
#
_cell.length_a   1.000
_cell.length_b   1.000
_cell.length_c   1.000
_cell.angle_alpha   90.00
_cell.angle_beta   90.00
_cell.angle_gamma   90.00
#
_symmetry.space_group_name_H-M   'P 1'
#
loop_
_entity.id
_entity.type
_entity.pdbx_description
1 polymer ?
#
loop_
_entity_poly.entity_id
_entity_poly.type
_entity_poly.pdbx_seq_one_letter_code
_entity_poly.pdbx_strand_id
1 'polypeptide(L)'
;TSIDQKIIEIVGKHFQIAPSERLYLEPGTIAKTSSGKIKHLKNRQIFAEQNFVGLIERISSPEETDDFAAEENKAPLETELTA
;
A
#
# COMPACT_ATOMS: atom_id res chain seq x y z
N THR A 1 -5.07 18.23 3.91
CA THR A 1 -5.06 16.77 4.16
C THR A 1 -3.73 16.36 4.80
N SER A 2 -3.56 16.61 6.10
CA SER A 2 -2.31 16.28 6.80
C SER A 2 -2.14 14.79 7.11
N ILE A 3 -3.26 14.04 7.19
CA ILE A 3 -3.25 12.59 7.45
C ILE A 3 -2.85 11.81 6.19
N ASP A 4 -3.35 12.20 5.01
CA ASP A 4 -3.00 11.56 3.74
C ASP A 4 -1.49 11.64 3.46
N GLN A 5 -0.90 12.83 3.61
CA GLN A 5 0.54 13.04 3.45
C GLN A 5 1.35 12.16 4.40
N LYS A 6 0.94 12.07 5.68
CA LYS A 6 1.60 11.18 6.65
C LYS A 6 1.51 9.70 6.26
N ILE A 7 0.40 9.26 5.68
CA ILE A 7 0.26 7.88 5.20
C ILE A 7 1.24 7.62 4.06
N ILE A 8 1.34 8.54 3.10
CA ILE A 8 2.29 8.44 1.97
C ILE A 8 3.73 8.37 2.50
N GLU A 9 4.11 9.26 3.42
CA GLU A 9 5.45 9.27 4.02
C GLU A 9 5.79 7.96 4.73
N ILE A 10 4.85 7.42 5.53
CA ILE A 10 5.05 6.15 6.24
C ILE A 10 5.19 5.00 5.23
N VAL A 11 4.30 4.92 4.24
CA VAL A 11 4.34 3.84 3.24
C VAL A 11 5.60 3.91 2.40
N GLY A 12 5.98 5.11 1.95
CA GLY A 12 7.22 5.35 1.20
C GLY A 12 8.47 5.00 2.01
N LYS A 13 8.54 5.41 3.28
CA LYS A 13 9.69 5.11 4.14
C LYS A 13 9.85 3.61 4.43
N HIS A 14 8.75 2.90 4.68
CA HIS A 14 8.81 1.50 5.11
C HIS A 14 8.86 0.51 3.96
N PHE A 15 8.18 0.81 2.86
CA PHE A 15 8.00 -0.14 1.76
C PHE A 15 8.65 0.33 0.46
N GLN A 16 9.18 1.57 0.41
CA GLN A 16 9.77 2.16 -0.79
C GLN A 16 8.80 2.15 -1.99
N ILE A 17 7.51 2.31 -1.71
CA ILE A 17 6.45 2.42 -2.72
C ILE A 17 5.59 3.65 -2.44
N ALA A 18 5.07 4.26 -3.51
CA ALA A 18 4.00 5.23 -3.43
C ALA A 18 2.65 4.53 -3.71
N PRO A 19 1.65 4.63 -2.83
CA PRO A 19 0.34 4.04 -3.10
C PRO A 19 -0.36 4.80 -4.23
N SER A 20 -0.68 4.09 -5.31
CA SER A 20 -1.43 4.64 -6.47
C SER A 20 -2.86 5.03 -6.12
N GLU A 21 -3.47 4.30 -5.19
CA GLU A 21 -4.83 4.53 -4.74
C GLU A 21 -4.92 4.37 -3.22
N ARG A 22 -5.70 5.25 -2.58
CA ARG A 22 -6.00 5.21 -1.14
C ARG A 22 -7.51 5.27 -0.95
N LEU A 23 -8.04 4.31 -0.18
CA LEU A 23 -9.46 4.20 0.14
C LEU A 23 -9.68 4.48 1.62
N TYR A 24 -10.52 5.48 1.92
CA TYR A 24 -10.98 5.79 3.27
C TYR A 24 -12.33 5.15 3.48
N LEU A 25 -12.42 4.30 4.50
CA LEU A 25 -13.58 3.44 4.74
C LEU A 25 -14.13 3.65 6.15
N GLU A 26 -15.45 3.50 6.29
CA GLU A 26 -16.08 3.39 7.60
C GLU A 26 -15.61 2.13 8.34
N PRO A 27 -15.56 2.16 9.68
CA PRO A 27 -15.29 0.97 10.47
C PRO A 27 -16.31 -0.15 10.19
N GLY A 28 -15.83 -1.36 9.95
CA GLY A 28 -16.68 -2.53 9.68
C GLY A 28 -16.84 -2.88 8.19
N THR A 29 -16.44 -1.99 7.28
CA THR A 29 -16.54 -2.19 5.84
C THR A 29 -15.64 -3.32 5.31
N ILE A 30 -14.49 -3.55 5.95
CA ILE A 30 -13.54 -4.61 5.54
C ILE A 30 -14.11 -5.98 5.90
N ALA A 31 -14.41 -6.79 4.88
CA ALA A 31 -14.88 -8.15 5.07
C ALA A 31 -13.80 -9.03 5.72
N LYS A 32 -14.17 -9.74 6.78
CA LYS A 32 -13.29 -10.59 7.58
C LYS A 32 -13.86 -12.01 7.74
N THR A 33 -13.02 -12.95 8.15
CA THR A 33 -13.43 -14.25 8.70
C THR A 33 -13.92 -14.06 10.13
N SER A 34 -14.58 -15.09 10.69
CA SER A 34 -14.98 -15.09 12.10
C SER A 34 -13.78 -14.94 13.07
N SER A 35 -12.60 -15.36 12.65
CA SER A 35 -11.33 -15.18 13.38
C SER A 35 -10.66 -13.81 13.16
N GLY A 36 -11.27 -12.91 12.40
CA GLY A 36 -10.76 -11.56 12.16
C GLY A 36 -9.76 -11.42 11.00
N LYS A 37 -9.43 -12.50 10.28
CA LYS A 37 -8.55 -12.41 9.09
C LYS A 37 -9.26 -11.67 7.96
N ILE A 38 -8.55 -10.81 7.25
CA ILE A 38 -9.08 -10.03 6.14
C ILE A 38 -9.31 -10.93 4.92
N LYS A 39 -10.51 -10.84 4.31
CA LYS A 39 -10.85 -11.59 3.09
C LYS A 39 -10.41 -10.79 1.85
N HIS A 40 -9.11 -10.87 1.51
CA HIS A 40 -8.52 -10.09 0.43
C HIS A 40 -9.26 -10.20 -0.92
N LEU A 41 -9.64 -11.40 -1.35
CA LEU A 41 -10.33 -11.59 -2.64
C LEU A 41 -11.69 -10.89 -2.68
N LYS A 42 -12.51 -11.08 -1.62
CA LYS A 42 -13.83 -10.45 -1.52
C LYS A 42 -13.71 -8.92 -1.46
N ASN A 43 -12.79 -8.41 -0.65
CA ASN A 43 -12.57 -6.97 -0.54
C ASN A 43 -12.07 -6.37 -1.86
N ARG A 44 -11.18 -7.06 -2.59
CA ARG A 44 -10.73 -6.61 -3.92
C ARG A 44 -11.89 -6.48 -4.91
N GLN A 45 -12.81 -7.44 -4.92
CA GLN A 45 -14.00 -7.38 -5.77
C GLN A 45 -14.88 -6.17 -5.42
N ILE A 46 -15.14 -5.96 -4.12
CA ILE A 46 -15.91 -4.81 -3.63
C ILE A 46 -15.22 -3.48 -3.99
N PHE A 47 -13.91 -3.39 -3.79
CA PHE A 47 -13.16 -2.16 -4.04
C PHE A 47 -13.00 -1.83 -5.53
N ALA A 48 -13.15 -2.81 -6.42
CA ALA A 48 -13.19 -2.56 -7.87
C ALA A 48 -14.46 -1.80 -8.28
N GLU A 49 -15.53 -1.86 -7.49
CA GLU A 49 -16.72 -1.05 -7.70
C GLU A 49 -16.40 0.43 -7.44
N GLN A 50 -17.01 1.34 -8.21
CA GLN A 50 -16.81 2.78 -8.02
C GLN A 50 -17.45 3.28 -6.72
N ASN A 51 -18.56 2.67 -6.31
CA ASN A 51 -19.28 3.00 -5.09
C ASN A 51 -19.71 1.71 -4.39
N PHE A 52 -19.39 1.58 -3.11
CA PHE A 52 -19.81 0.48 -2.26
C PHE A 52 -20.13 0.98 -0.85
N VAL A 53 -20.89 0.18 -0.10
CA VAL A 53 -21.32 0.53 1.25
C VAL A 53 -20.10 0.75 2.15
N GLY A 54 -20.05 1.90 2.81
CA GLY A 54 -18.98 2.26 3.75
C GLY A 54 -17.73 2.86 3.12
N LEU A 55 -17.75 3.21 1.82
CA LEU A 55 -16.73 4.07 1.20
C LEU A 55 -16.98 5.54 1.61
N ILE A 56 -15.97 6.17 2.19
CA ILE A 56 -15.98 7.59 2.55
C ILE A 56 -15.37 8.41 1.42
N GLU A 57 -14.14 8.05 1.01
CA GLU A 57 -13.38 8.79 0.01
C GLU A 57 -12.42 7.86 -0.73
N ARG A 58 -12.25 8.12 -2.02
CA ARG A 58 -11.26 7.47 -2.89
C ARG A 58 -10.32 8.55 -3.41
N ILE A 59 -9.04 8.43 -3.08
CA ILE A 59 -8.00 9.34 -3.55
C ILE A 59 -7.09 8.57 -4.48
N SER A 60 -7.03 9.00 -5.73
CA SER A 60 -6.05 8.52 -6.70
C SER A 60 -4.84 9.45 -6.66
N SER A 61 -3.65 8.87 -6.49
CA SER A 61 -2.41 9.61 -6.69
C SER A 61 -2.19 9.78 -8.19
N PRO A 62 -1.75 10.95 -8.66
CA PRO A 62 -1.15 11.02 -9.98
C PRO A 62 0.06 10.07 -10.03
N GLU A 63 0.26 9.41 -11.17
CA GLU A 63 1.52 8.72 -11.46
C GLU A 63 2.60 9.79 -11.60
N GLU A 64 3.18 10.23 -10.47
CA GLU A 64 4.49 10.85 -10.53
C GLU A 64 5.48 9.71 -10.77
N THR A 65 5.84 9.53 -12.05
CA THR A 65 7.09 8.89 -12.45
C THR A 65 8.24 9.75 -11.96
N ASP A 66 8.44 9.82 -10.65
CA ASP A 66 9.75 10.15 -10.12
C ASP A 66 10.43 8.82 -9.87
N ASP A 67 11.46 8.59 -10.69
CA ASP A 67 12.42 7.52 -10.54
C ASP A 67 12.77 7.39 -9.07
N PHE A 68 12.20 6.38 -8.41
CA PHE A 68 12.81 5.80 -7.23
C PHE A 68 14.10 5.20 -7.76
N ALA A 69 15.14 6.05 -7.88
CA ALA A 69 16.51 5.64 -7.99
C ALA A 69 16.71 4.72 -6.78
N ALA A 70 16.60 3.42 -7.06
CA ALA A 70 17.05 2.39 -6.18
C ALA A 70 18.52 2.70 -5.98
N GLU A 71 18.84 3.42 -4.91
CA GLU A 71 20.17 3.45 -4.37
C GLU A 71 20.40 2.01 -3.91
N GLU A 72 20.92 1.25 -4.87
CA GLU A 72 21.34 -0.12 -4.78
C GLU A 72 22.27 -0.17 -3.57
N ASN A 73 21.72 -0.53 -2.41
CA ASN A 73 22.51 -0.93 -1.27
C ASN A 73 23.21 -2.23 -1.71
N LYS A 74 24.34 -2.08 -2.39
CA LYS A 74 25.32 -3.12 -2.60
C LYS A 74 25.69 -3.63 -1.22
N ALA A 75 25.05 -4.73 -0.82
CA ALA A 75 25.67 -5.63 0.14
C ALA A 75 27.02 -6.05 -0.49
N PRO A 76 28.16 -5.79 0.15
CA PRO A 76 29.41 -6.38 -0.30
C PRO A 76 29.27 -7.90 -0.13
N LEU A 77 29.16 -8.61 -1.24
CA LEU A 77 29.42 -10.04 -1.31
C LEU A 77 30.91 -10.23 -1.00
N GLU A 78 31.24 -10.42 0.28
CA GLU A 78 32.55 -10.94 0.67
C GLU A 78 32.64 -12.38 0.19
N THR A 79 33.29 -12.53 -0.96
CA THR A 79 33.82 -13.79 -1.47
C THR A 79 34.98 -14.24 -0.60
N GLU A 80 34.80 -15.27 0.23
CA GLU A 80 35.87 -16.21 0.61
C GLU A 80 35.26 -17.61 0.82
N LEU A 81 35.08 -18.36 -0.27
CA LEU A 81 35.24 -19.81 -0.21
C LEU A 81 36.64 -20.13 -0.72
N THR A 82 37.56 -20.34 0.21
CA THR A 82 38.88 -20.92 -0.06
C THR A 82 38.73 -22.36 -0.56
N ALA A 83 39.49 -22.66 -1.61
CA ALA A 83 39.65 -23.96 -2.24
C ALA A 83 40.28 -25.03 -1.33
#